data_AF-A0A1E3RUN5-F1
#
_entry.id   AF-A0A1E3RUN5-F1
#
_cell.length_a   1.000
_cell.length_b   1.000
_cell.length_c   1.000
_cell.angle_alpha   90.00
_cell.angle_beta   90.00
_cell.angle_gamma   90.00
#
_symmetry.space_group_name_H-M   'P 1'
#
loop_
_entity.id
_entity.type
_entity.pdbx_description
1 polymer ?
#
loop_
_entity_poly.entity_id
_entity_poly.type
_entity_poly.pdbx_seq_one_letter_code
_entity_poly.pdbx_strand_id
1 'polypeptide(L)'
;MANRQVVQGVRTGGRSARVREAILNAVLDELSVNGHATLSVEAIASRAGVNKTTIYRRWPTLDDLLVDALMTWSHDAIPHPDTGGIETDLLALGRTFADQLNSGIGRQIVAAVLTAGLRSAPLREVSRRYFDHQTERAAPIITRAIERGELPPRTDTNAVLTTFRAPLFYRMVTTGDPIDDGFIAQTTRVTLTAARAGELSV
;
A
#
# COMPACT_ATOMS: atom_id res chain seq x y z
N MET A 1 -43.11 -23.76 -33.84
CA MET A 1 -42.21 -23.85 -32.67
C MET A 1 -40.79 -23.61 -33.13
N ALA A 2 -40.15 -22.51 -32.75
CA ALA A 2 -38.70 -22.36 -32.81
C ALA A 2 -38.26 -21.29 -31.81
N ASN A 3 -37.44 -21.75 -30.88
CA ASN A 3 -37.09 -21.19 -29.60
C ASN A 3 -36.11 -20.01 -29.75
N ARG A 4 -36.46 -18.83 -29.23
CA ARG A 4 -35.56 -17.67 -29.17
C ARG A 4 -34.66 -17.83 -27.95
N GLN A 5 -33.47 -18.40 -28.15
CA GLN A 5 -32.42 -18.40 -27.14
C GLN A 5 -31.99 -16.95 -26.88
N VAL A 6 -32.37 -16.43 -25.71
CA VAL A 6 -31.82 -15.22 -25.13
C VAL A 6 -30.41 -15.56 -24.66
N VAL A 7 -29.40 -15.03 -25.34
CA VAL A 7 -28.03 -15.03 -24.87
C VAL A 7 -28.00 -14.19 -23.59
N GLN A 8 -27.79 -14.86 -22.44
CA GLN A 8 -27.57 -14.17 -21.18
C GLN A 8 -26.27 -13.35 -21.29
N GLY A 9 -26.43 -12.03 -21.35
CA GLY A 9 -25.31 -11.10 -21.29
C GLY A 9 -24.54 -11.29 -19.99
N VAL A 10 -23.24 -11.54 -20.11
CA VAL A 10 -22.25 -11.49 -19.04
C VAL A 10 -22.40 -10.17 -18.28
N ARG A 11 -22.75 -10.23 -16.99
CA ARG A 11 -22.89 -9.04 -16.13
C ARG A 11 -21.50 -8.47 -15.82
N THR A 12 -20.96 -7.68 -16.73
CA THR A 12 -19.83 -6.78 -16.44
C THR A 12 -20.26 -5.81 -15.34
N GLY A 13 -19.37 -5.52 -14.39
CA GLY A 13 -19.65 -4.74 -13.17
C GLY A 13 -20.49 -3.49 -13.41
N GLY A 14 -21.78 -3.55 -13.03
CA GLY A 14 -22.79 -2.54 -13.38
C GLY A 14 -22.61 -1.18 -12.69
N ARG A 15 -23.64 -0.33 -12.77
CA ARG A 15 -23.69 1.03 -12.17
C ARG A 15 -23.19 1.09 -10.72
N SER A 16 -23.45 0.05 -9.93
CA SER A 16 -23.01 -0.07 -8.54
C SER A 16 -21.48 -0.13 -8.38
N ALA A 17 -20.77 -0.81 -9.28
CA ALA A 17 -19.31 -0.90 -9.25
C ALA A 17 -18.66 0.46 -9.57
N ARG A 18 -19.15 1.14 -10.62
CA ARG A 18 -18.69 2.49 -10.98
C ARG A 18 -18.93 3.52 -9.88
N VAL A 19 -20.10 3.45 -9.22
CA VAL A 19 -20.40 4.32 -8.08
C VAL A 19 -19.46 4.06 -6.92
N ARG A 20 -19.16 2.78 -6.63
CA ARG A 20 -18.17 2.45 -5.59
C ARG A 20 -16.80 3.01 -5.93
N GLU A 21 -16.31 2.78 -7.13
CA GLU A 21 -15.01 3.27 -7.60
C GLU A 21 -14.91 4.80 -7.51
N ALA A 22 -15.94 5.52 -7.95
CA ALA A 22 -16.01 6.98 -7.81
C ALA A 22 -15.94 7.44 -6.35
N ILE A 23 -16.62 6.74 -5.44
CA ILE A 23 -16.58 7.05 -4.00
C ILE A 23 -15.19 6.76 -3.42
N LEU A 24 -14.55 5.65 -3.78
CA LEU A 24 -13.20 5.33 -3.27
C LEU A 24 -12.16 6.31 -3.80
N ASN A 25 -12.22 6.68 -5.09
CA ASN A 25 -11.34 7.70 -5.66
C ASN A 25 -11.54 9.05 -4.96
N ALA A 26 -12.79 9.42 -4.64
CA ALA A 26 -13.07 10.62 -3.87
C ALA A 26 -12.48 10.59 -2.45
N VAL A 27 -12.41 9.42 -1.80
CA VAL A 27 -11.72 9.27 -0.51
C VAL A 27 -10.22 9.55 -0.67
N LEU A 28 -9.58 8.94 -1.68
CA LEU A 28 -8.14 9.10 -1.93
C LEU A 28 -7.78 10.55 -2.29
N ASP A 29 -8.62 11.21 -3.09
CA ASP A 29 -8.46 12.62 -3.43
C ASP A 29 -8.58 13.54 -2.21
N GLU A 30 -9.60 13.32 -1.36
CA GLU A 30 -9.78 14.11 -0.14
C GLU A 30 -8.61 13.91 0.83
N LEU A 31 -8.12 12.68 0.98
CA LEU A 31 -6.91 12.38 1.74
C LEU A 31 -5.69 13.10 1.15
N SER A 32 -5.57 13.18 -0.18
CA SER A 32 -4.45 13.82 -0.84
C SER A 32 -4.43 15.34 -0.65
N VAL A 33 -5.59 16.00 -0.71
CA VAL A 33 -5.68 17.46 -0.70
C VAL A 33 -5.72 18.01 0.72
N ASN A 34 -6.56 17.41 1.58
CA ASN A 34 -6.87 17.98 2.88
C ASN A 34 -6.30 17.13 4.04
N GLY A 35 -5.81 15.93 3.75
CA GLY A 35 -5.33 14.99 4.76
C GLY A 35 -6.47 14.31 5.52
N HIS A 36 -6.12 13.42 6.43
CA HIS A 36 -7.10 12.65 7.19
C HIS A 36 -7.94 13.51 8.16
N ALA A 37 -7.36 14.56 8.76
CA ALA A 37 -8.01 15.32 9.83
C ALA A 37 -9.32 16.03 9.40
N THR A 38 -9.45 16.32 8.11
CA THR A 38 -10.60 17.02 7.52
C THR A 38 -11.49 16.09 6.70
N LEU A 39 -11.18 14.78 6.66
CA LEU A 39 -11.93 13.81 5.88
C LEU A 39 -13.36 13.68 6.44
N SER A 40 -14.36 13.85 5.58
CA SER A 40 -15.78 13.75 5.97
C SER A 40 -16.60 13.08 4.88
N VAL A 41 -17.67 12.39 5.28
CA VAL A 41 -18.61 11.75 4.35
C VAL A 41 -19.29 12.80 3.46
N GLU A 42 -19.50 14.01 3.97
CA GLU A 42 -20.00 15.18 3.25
C GLU A 42 -19.10 15.55 2.07
N ALA A 43 -17.80 15.76 2.33
CA ALA A 43 -16.85 16.14 1.29
C ALA A 43 -16.71 15.04 0.24
N ILE A 44 -16.63 13.78 0.69
CA ILE A 44 -16.54 12.61 -0.19
C ILE A 44 -17.79 12.48 -1.07
N ALA A 45 -18.99 12.62 -0.49
CA ALA A 45 -20.25 12.54 -1.22
C ALA A 45 -20.35 13.65 -2.30
N SER A 46 -19.97 14.87 -1.94
CA SER A 46 -19.91 16.01 -2.85
C SER A 46 -18.98 15.73 -4.03
N ARG A 47 -17.74 15.30 -3.74
CA ARG A 47 -16.72 15.00 -4.76
C ARG A 47 -17.12 13.84 -5.66
N ALA A 48 -17.66 12.76 -5.10
CA ALA A 48 -18.10 11.59 -5.86
C ALA A 48 -19.43 11.82 -6.63
N GLY A 49 -20.11 12.94 -6.41
CA GLY A 49 -21.40 13.24 -7.05
C GLY A 49 -22.53 12.31 -6.60
N VAL A 50 -22.52 11.87 -5.34
CA VAL A 50 -23.49 10.93 -4.77
C VAL A 50 -24.16 11.47 -3.50
N ASN A 51 -25.32 10.93 -3.14
CA ASN A 51 -25.94 11.24 -1.86
C ASN A 51 -25.26 10.47 -0.71
N LYS A 52 -25.13 11.09 0.48
CA LYS A 52 -24.57 10.44 1.70
C LYS A 52 -25.22 9.09 2.03
N THR A 53 -26.53 8.95 1.81
CA THR A 53 -27.26 7.68 2.00
C THR A 53 -26.73 6.55 1.12
N THR A 54 -26.19 6.87 -0.06
CA THR A 54 -25.54 5.88 -0.95
C THR A 54 -24.24 5.36 -0.33
N ILE A 55 -23.50 6.23 0.35
CA ILE A 55 -22.28 5.86 1.09
C ILE A 55 -22.66 5.03 2.32
N TYR A 56 -23.49 5.57 3.22
CA TYR A 56 -23.85 4.91 4.49
C TYR A 56 -24.48 3.53 4.32
N ARG A 57 -25.21 3.30 3.22
CA ARG A 57 -25.78 1.97 2.91
C ARG A 57 -24.70 0.89 2.72
N ARG A 58 -23.51 1.27 2.24
CA ARG A 58 -22.42 0.32 1.95
C ARG A 58 -21.28 0.40 2.98
N TRP A 59 -21.00 1.58 3.51
CA TRP A 59 -19.99 1.84 4.53
C TRP A 59 -20.67 2.55 5.71
N PRO A 60 -21.07 1.79 6.74
CA PRO A 60 -21.76 2.36 7.90
C PRO A 60 -20.97 3.46 8.61
N THR A 61 -19.65 3.37 8.61
CA THR A 61 -18.74 4.36 9.20
C THR A 61 -17.73 4.91 8.21
N LEU A 62 -17.13 6.05 8.54
CA LEU A 62 -16.01 6.60 7.76
C LEU A 62 -14.79 5.67 7.79
N ASP A 63 -14.57 4.97 8.91
CA ASP A 63 -13.52 3.94 9.03
C ASP A 63 -13.76 2.82 8.00
N ASP A 64 -14.98 2.29 7.88
CA ASP A 64 -15.30 1.24 6.89
C ASP A 64 -15.01 1.69 5.45
N LEU A 65 -15.33 2.95 5.14
CA LEU A 65 -15.09 3.54 3.83
C LEU A 65 -13.59 3.73 3.57
N LEU A 66 -12.87 4.24 4.56
CA LEU A 66 -11.43 4.43 4.49
C LEU A 66 -10.71 3.09 4.31
N VAL A 67 -11.14 2.05 5.04
CA VAL A 67 -10.63 0.69 4.89
C VAL A 67 -10.78 0.19 3.45
N ASP A 68 -11.97 0.32 2.86
CA ASP A 68 -12.22 -0.15 1.50
C ASP A 68 -11.40 0.62 0.45
N ALA A 69 -11.21 1.94 0.67
CA ALA A 69 -10.37 2.78 -0.18
C ALA A 69 -8.90 2.37 -0.11
N LEU A 70 -8.35 2.21 1.10
CA LEU A 70 -6.94 1.85 1.31
C LEU A 70 -6.60 0.46 0.76
N MET A 71 -7.50 -0.52 0.97
CA MET A 71 -7.32 -1.88 0.42
C MET A 71 -7.45 -1.90 -1.10
N THR A 72 -8.30 -1.06 -1.69
CA THR A 72 -8.41 -0.96 -3.16
C THR A 72 -7.16 -0.30 -3.75
N TRP A 73 -6.63 0.74 -3.11
CA TRP A 73 -5.40 1.40 -3.55
C TRP A 73 -4.16 0.51 -3.43
N SER A 74 -4.09 -0.33 -2.39
CA SER A 74 -2.95 -1.24 -2.18
C SER A 74 -2.79 -2.31 -3.26
N HIS A 75 -3.82 -2.54 -4.08
CA HIS A 75 -3.75 -3.50 -5.18
C HIS A 75 -2.87 -3.01 -6.35
N ASP A 76 -2.59 -1.71 -6.45
CA ASP A 76 -1.69 -1.18 -7.49
C ASP A 76 -0.23 -1.57 -7.22
N ALA A 77 0.48 -1.94 -8.29
CA ALA A 77 1.64 -2.80 -8.15
C ALA A 77 2.90 -2.12 -7.62
N ILE A 78 3.36 -2.52 -6.41
CA ILE A 78 4.79 -2.42 -6.09
C ILE A 78 5.53 -3.36 -7.08
N PRO A 79 6.48 -2.84 -7.86
CA PRO A 79 7.28 -3.66 -8.77
C PRO A 79 8.12 -4.68 -7.99
N HIS A 80 8.47 -5.79 -8.64
CA HIS A 80 9.41 -6.77 -8.12
C HIS A 80 10.67 -6.69 -8.98
N PRO A 81 11.61 -5.78 -8.65
CA PRO A 81 12.87 -5.70 -9.36
C PRO A 81 13.53 -7.07 -9.36
N ASP A 82 14.06 -7.48 -10.52
CA ASP A 82 14.88 -8.66 -10.68
C ASP A 82 16.11 -8.28 -11.50
N THR A 83 17.00 -7.56 -10.83
CA THR A 83 18.21 -6.96 -11.41
C THR A 83 19.43 -7.88 -11.31
N GLY A 84 19.25 -9.08 -10.74
CA GLY A 84 20.30 -10.09 -10.59
C GLY A 84 21.04 -10.07 -9.26
N GLY A 85 20.67 -9.18 -8.31
CA GLY A 85 21.29 -9.12 -6.98
C GLY A 85 20.43 -8.38 -5.97
N ILE A 86 20.47 -8.82 -4.70
CA ILE A 86 19.61 -8.27 -3.64
C ILE A 86 19.86 -6.78 -3.39
N GLU A 87 21.11 -6.34 -3.52
CA GLU A 87 21.46 -4.94 -3.31
C GLU A 87 20.84 -4.05 -4.38
N THR A 88 20.99 -4.42 -5.64
CA THR A 88 20.40 -3.67 -6.76
C THR A 88 18.88 -3.75 -6.76
N ASP A 89 18.30 -4.87 -6.31
CA ASP A 89 16.85 -5.02 -6.15
C ASP A 89 16.30 -4.10 -5.04
N LEU A 90 16.96 -4.03 -3.88
CA LEU A 90 16.56 -3.14 -2.79
C LEU A 90 16.77 -1.66 -3.15
N LEU A 91 17.82 -1.32 -3.89
CA LEU A 91 17.99 0.05 -4.41
C LEU A 91 16.86 0.45 -5.37
N ALA A 92 16.49 -0.43 -6.30
CA ALA A 92 15.38 -0.19 -7.24
C ALA A 92 14.03 -0.07 -6.51
N LEU A 93 13.80 -0.94 -5.52
CA LEU A 93 12.61 -0.87 -4.67
C LEU A 93 12.60 0.44 -3.85
N GLY A 94 13.73 0.86 -3.31
CA GLY A 94 13.88 2.10 -2.55
C GLY A 94 13.56 3.34 -3.37
N ARG A 95 13.99 3.39 -4.64
CA ARG A 95 13.65 4.48 -5.57
C ARG A 95 12.16 4.53 -5.86
N THR A 96 11.54 3.37 -6.06
CA THR A 96 10.08 3.29 -6.23
C THR A 96 9.35 3.81 -4.99
N PHE A 97 9.86 3.54 -3.78
CA PHE A 97 9.34 4.15 -2.56
C PHE A 97 9.60 5.66 -2.54
N ALA A 98 10.79 6.14 -2.87
CA ALA A 98 11.07 7.57 -2.89
C ALA A 98 10.12 8.35 -3.80
N ASP A 99 9.83 7.84 -5.01
CA ASP A 99 8.88 8.44 -5.94
C ASP A 99 7.48 8.59 -5.32
N GLN A 100 7.04 7.58 -4.56
CA GLN A 100 5.75 7.58 -3.89
C GLN A 100 5.72 8.41 -2.60
N LEU A 101 6.80 8.42 -1.83
CA LEU A 101 6.84 8.95 -0.47
C LEU A 101 7.32 10.41 -0.41
N ASN A 102 8.08 10.88 -1.41
CA ASN A 102 8.56 12.27 -1.44
C ASN A 102 7.45 13.26 -1.81
N SER A 103 6.45 12.86 -2.60
CA SER A 103 5.38 13.79 -3.01
C SER A 103 4.07 13.10 -3.39
N GLY A 104 3.00 13.90 -3.46
CA GLY A 104 1.73 13.50 -4.04
C GLY A 104 0.87 12.60 -3.15
N ILE A 105 -0.10 11.96 -3.82
CA ILE A 105 -1.16 11.16 -3.20
C ILE A 105 -0.61 9.93 -2.45
N GLY A 106 0.46 9.31 -2.94
CA GLY A 106 1.09 8.14 -2.32
C GLY A 106 1.58 8.43 -0.90
N ARG A 107 2.25 9.57 -0.69
CA ARG A 107 2.72 10.01 0.63
C ARG A 107 1.57 10.12 1.64
N GLN A 108 0.47 10.76 1.26
CA GLN A 108 -0.68 10.96 2.15
C GLN A 108 -1.38 9.63 2.47
N ILE A 109 -1.49 8.74 1.49
CA ILE A 109 -2.09 7.42 1.70
C ILE A 109 -1.23 6.57 2.61
N VAL A 110 0.09 6.50 2.38
CA VAL A 110 0.99 5.73 3.25
C VAL A 110 1.00 6.29 4.67
N ALA A 111 0.99 7.62 4.83
CA ALA A 111 0.85 8.24 6.15
C ALA A 111 -0.49 7.87 6.83
N ALA A 112 -1.60 7.86 6.07
CA ALA A 112 -2.91 7.46 6.57
C ALA A 112 -2.93 5.99 7.01
N VAL A 113 -2.26 5.09 6.29
CA VAL A 113 -2.13 3.66 6.64
C VAL A 113 -1.25 3.48 7.87
N LEU A 114 -0.07 4.11 7.91
CA LEU A 114 0.87 3.99 9.05
C LEU A 114 0.23 4.45 10.37
N THR A 115 -0.60 5.49 10.30
CA THR A 115 -1.26 6.06 11.48
C THR A 115 -2.63 5.47 11.77
N ALA A 116 -3.22 4.72 10.83
CA ALA A 116 -4.57 4.16 10.96
C ALA A 116 -4.72 3.30 12.22
N GLY A 117 -3.69 2.51 12.54
CA GLY A 117 -3.69 1.66 13.72
C GLY A 117 -3.77 2.39 15.08
N LEU A 118 -3.41 3.68 15.13
CA LEU A 118 -3.52 4.48 16.35
C LEU A 118 -4.96 4.90 16.65
N ARG A 119 -5.88 4.79 15.67
CA ARG A 119 -7.24 5.32 15.76
C ARG A 119 -8.25 4.30 16.28
N SER A 120 -8.22 3.07 15.78
CA SER A 120 -9.18 2.03 16.16
C SER A 120 -8.63 0.62 15.93
N ALA A 121 -9.22 -0.38 16.61
CA ALA A 121 -8.84 -1.78 16.42
C ALA A 121 -9.12 -2.29 14.99
N PRO A 122 -10.26 -1.98 14.34
CA PRO A 122 -10.49 -2.35 12.95
C PRO A 122 -9.45 -1.76 11.99
N LEU A 123 -9.08 -0.50 12.19
CA LEU A 123 -8.05 0.16 11.37
C LEU A 123 -6.65 -0.42 11.58
N ARG A 124 -6.30 -0.90 12.79
CA ARG A 124 -5.05 -1.66 13.02
C ARG A 124 -4.98 -2.90 12.15
N GLU A 125 -6.05 -3.68 12.14
CA GLU A 125 -6.11 -4.92 11.38
C GLU A 125 -5.96 -4.66 9.87
N VAL A 126 -6.55 -3.57 9.38
CA VAL A 126 -6.43 -3.18 7.97
C VAL A 126 -5.03 -2.68 7.65
N SER A 127 -4.40 -1.93 8.55
CA SER A 127 -2.99 -1.52 8.42
C SER A 127 -2.08 -2.75 8.35
N ARG A 128 -2.33 -3.75 9.21
CA ARG A 128 -1.60 -5.02 9.22
C ARG A 128 -1.76 -5.75 7.89
N ARG A 129 -3.00 -5.95 7.41
CA ARG A 129 -3.28 -6.60 6.13
C ARG A 129 -2.66 -5.87 4.94
N TYR A 130 -2.66 -4.54 4.96
CA TYR A 130 -1.97 -3.73 3.96
C TYR A 130 -0.49 -4.10 3.92
N PHE A 131 0.21 -4.05 5.06
CA PHE A 131 1.65 -4.33 5.10
C PHE A 131 1.98 -5.81 4.84
N ASP A 132 1.15 -6.75 5.29
CA ASP A 132 1.26 -8.17 4.95
C ASP A 132 1.21 -8.35 3.43
N HIS A 133 0.24 -7.72 2.75
CA HIS A 133 0.14 -7.76 1.30
C HIS A 133 1.38 -7.17 0.62
N GLN A 134 1.88 -6.02 1.08
CA GLN A 134 3.09 -5.42 0.53
C GLN A 134 4.36 -6.28 0.78
N THR A 135 4.36 -7.08 1.85
CA THR A 135 5.42 -8.05 2.15
C THR A 135 5.34 -9.26 1.24
N GLU A 136 4.16 -9.89 1.09
CA GLU A 136 3.92 -11.00 0.16
C GLU A 136 4.34 -10.66 -1.26
N ARG A 137 4.01 -9.45 -1.70
CA ARG A 137 4.39 -8.93 -3.00
C ARG A 137 5.90 -8.84 -3.16
N ALA A 138 6.61 -8.28 -2.19
CA ALA A 138 8.06 -8.14 -2.27
C ALA A 138 8.83 -9.42 -1.92
N ALA A 139 8.17 -10.47 -1.44
CA ALA A 139 8.79 -11.73 -1.05
C ALA A 139 9.68 -12.37 -2.13
N PRO A 140 9.33 -12.35 -3.44
CA PRO A 140 10.18 -12.93 -4.48
C PRO A 140 11.60 -12.33 -4.53
N ILE A 141 11.78 -11.08 -4.13
CA ILE A 141 13.11 -10.43 -4.06
C ILE A 141 14.00 -11.19 -3.05
N ILE A 142 13.44 -11.53 -1.88
CA ILE A 142 14.16 -12.22 -0.82
C ILE A 142 14.35 -13.70 -1.17
N THR A 143 13.31 -14.35 -1.70
CA THR A 143 13.39 -15.76 -2.13
C THR A 143 14.52 -15.97 -3.14
N ARG A 144 14.61 -15.13 -4.19
CA ARG A 144 15.68 -15.26 -5.18
C ARG A 144 17.07 -14.98 -4.59
N ALA A 145 17.18 -14.05 -3.66
CA ALA A 145 18.45 -13.78 -2.99
C ALA A 145 18.93 -14.97 -2.14
N ILE A 146 18.00 -15.69 -1.49
CA ILE A 146 18.31 -16.94 -0.77
C ILE A 146 18.75 -18.02 -1.77
N GLU A 147 18.02 -18.19 -2.89
CA GLU A 147 18.36 -19.18 -3.93
C GLU A 147 19.75 -18.94 -4.53
N ARG A 148 20.17 -17.67 -4.67
CA ARG A 148 21.51 -17.28 -5.12
C ARG A 148 22.58 -17.39 -4.04
N GLY A 149 22.22 -17.69 -2.79
CA GLY A 149 23.15 -17.75 -1.65
C GLY A 149 23.62 -16.38 -1.16
N GLU A 150 22.91 -15.30 -1.52
CA GLU A 150 23.23 -13.93 -1.06
C GLU A 150 22.73 -13.65 0.36
N LEU A 151 21.77 -14.44 0.84
CA LEU A 151 21.17 -14.37 2.17
C LEU A 151 21.09 -15.77 2.82
N PRO A 152 21.10 -15.86 4.16
CA PRO A 152 20.94 -17.13 4.87
C PRO A 152 19.62 -17.86 4.54
N PRO A 153 19.57 -19.20 4.54
CA PRO A 153 18.38 -19.97 4.19
C PRO A 153 17.14 -19.72 5.06
N ARG A 154 17.34 -19.28 6.30
CA ARG A 154 16.27 -19.01 7.28
C ARG A 154 15.90 -17.52 7.39
N THR A 155 16.31 -16.71 6.42
CA THR A 155 16.01 -15.28 6.41
C THR A 155 14.51 -15.03 6.43
N ASP A 156 14.04 -14.24 7.40
CA ASP A 156 12.66 -13.77 7.49
C ASP A 156 12.45 -12.58 6.55
N THR A 157 11.64 -12.82 5.52
CA THR A 157 11.27 -11.82 4.51
C THR A 157 10.65 -10.58 5.15
N ASN A 158 9.77 -10.75 6.13
CA ASN A 158 9.09 -9.62 6.77
C ASN A 158 10.08 -8.80 7.61
N ALA A 159 11.00 -9.46 8.32
CA ALA A 159 12.04 -8.79 9.09
C ALA A 159 12.98 -7.96 8.19
N VAL A 160 13.41 -8.51 7.04
CA VAL A 160 14.23 -7.78 6.06
C VAL A 160 13.49 -6.56 5.51
N LEU A 161 12.27 -6.75 5.02
CA LEU A 161 11.51 -5.66 4.41
C LEU A 161 11.11 -4.59 5.44
N THR A 162 10.80 -4.98 6.67
CA THR A 162 10.52 -4.04 7.76
C THR A 162 11.76 -3.20 8.09
N THR A 163 12.92 -3.85 8.24
CA THR A 163 14.20 -3.17 8.52
C THR A 163 14.58 -2.21 7.39
N PHE A 164 14.29 -2.56 6.14
CA PHE A 164 14.54 -1.71 4.98
C PHE A 164 13.56 -0.53 4.87
N ARG A 165 12.27 -0.73 5.11
CA ARG A 165 11.24 0.31 4.89
C ARG A 165 11.11 1.27 6.09
N ALA A 166 11.39 0.81 7.30
CA ALA A 166 11.17 1.60 8.52
C ALA A 166 11.91 2.95 8.52
N PRO A 167 13.19 3.07 8.11
CA PRO A 167 13.86 4.36 8.03
C PRO A 167 13.22 5.31 7.00
N LEU A 168 12.73 4.77 5.87
CA LEU A 168 12.03 5.55 4.84
C LEU A 168 10.73 6.14 5.39
N PHE A 169 9.92 5.31 6.05
CA PHE A 169 8.67 5.74 6.67
C PHE A 169 8.90 6.71 7.83
N TYR A 170 9.91 6.45 8.67
CA TYR A 170 10.28 7.34 9.77
C TYR A 170 10.63 8.74 9.25
N ARG A 171 11.49 8.83 8.23
CA ARG A 171 11.86 10.11 7.61
C ARG A 171 10.65 10.81 7.01
N MET A 172 9.81 10.08 6.27
CA MET A 172 8.59 10.64 5.66
C MET A 172 7.63 11.25 6.70
N VAL A 173 7.38 10.55 7.81
CA VAL A 173 6.38 10.94 8.83
C VAL A 173 6.94 11.95 9.83
N THR A 174 8.23 11.86 10.17
CA THR A 174 8.81 12.60 11.31
C THR A 174 9.52 13.86 10.88
N THR A 175 10.51 13.75 9.99
CA THR A 175 11.38 14.90 9.65
C THR A 175 10.96 15.56 8.34
N GLY A 176 10.35 14.80 7.44
CA GLY A 176 9.93 15.28 6.12
C GLY A 176 11.09 15.51 5.15
N ASP A 177 12.32 15.14 5.51
CA ASP A 177 13.48 15.24 4.63
C ASP A 177 13.29 14.36 3.38
N PRO A 178 13.85 14.75 2.22
CA PRO A 178 13.82 13.92 1.03
C PRO A 178 14.41 12.53 1.27
N ILE A 179 13.73 11.52 0.73
CA ILE A 179 14.27 10.17 0.55
C ILE A 179 15.07 10.21 -0.76
N ASP A 180 16.37 10.43 -0.65
CA ASP A 180 17.30 10.47 -1.78
C ASP A 180 18.05 9.14 -1.96
N ASP A 181 18.78 9.02 -3.08
CA ASP A 181 19.57 7.83 -3.41
C ASP A 181 20.63 7.50 -2.34
N GLY A 182 21.19 8.52 -1.68
CA GLY A 182 22.17 8.33 -0.61
C GLY A 182 21.55 7.65 0.61
N PHE A 183 20.37 8.08 1.02
CA PHE A 183 19.63 7.50 2.14
C PHE A 183 19.09 6.11 1.81
N ILE A 184 18.62 5.89 0.58
CA ILE A 184 18.24 4.56 0.10
C ILE A 184 19.44 3.62 0.18
N ALA A 185 20.60 4.02 -0.34
CA ALA A 185 21.81 3.19 -0.32
C ALA A 185 22.29 2.89 1.10
N GLN A 186 22.23 3.88 2.01
CA GLN A 186 22.55 3.68 3.42
C GLN A 186 21.62 2.64 4.05
N THR A 187 20.31 2.79 3.85
CA THR A 187 19.30 1.90 4.42
C THR A 187 19.46 0.48 3.88
N THR A 188 19.65 0.33 2.55
CA THR A 188 19.97 -0.96 1.92
C THR A 188 21.19 -1.61 2.56
N ARG A 189 22.29 -0.87 2.73
CA ARG A 189 23.52 -1.39 3.32
C ARG A 189 23.30 -1.88 4.76
N VAL A 190 22.61 -1.09 5.59
CA VAL A 190 22.29 -1.47 6.97
C VAL A 190 21.45 -2.74 7.01
N THR A 191 20.38 -2.79 6.23
CA THR A 191 19.52 -3.98 6.15
C THR A 191 20.30 -5.22 5.71
N LEU A 192 21.11 -5.12 4.64
CA LEU A 192 21.86 -6.26 4.12
C LEU A 192 22.98 -6.71 5.05
N THR A 193 23.59 -5.79 5.80
CA THR A 193 24.57 -6.16 6.82
C THR A 193 23.91 -7.05 7.88
N ALA A 194 22.75 -6.66 8.40
CA ALA A 194 22.00 -7.44 9.38
C ALA A 194 21.48 -8.77 8.79
N ALA A 195 20.91 -8.73 7.59
CA ALA A 195 20.36 -9.92 6.93
C ALA A 195 21.44 -10.97 6.64
N ARG A 196 22.60 -10.56 6.11
CA ARG A 196 23.73 -11.45 5.83
C ARG A 196 24.38 -12.01 7.09
N ALA A 197 24.34 -11.26 8.20
CA ALA A 197 24.78 -11.73 9.51
C ALA A 197 23.80 -12.73 10.15
N GLY A 198 22.60 -12.91 9.60
CA GLY A 198 21.58 -13.83 10.12
C GLY A 198 20.68 -13.22 11.21
N GLU A 199 20.87 -11.94 11.56
CA GLU A 199 20.09 -11.24 12.59
C GLU A 199 18.60 -11.09 12.25
N LEU A 200 18.24 -11.27 10.98
CA LEU A 200 16.88 -11.20 10.46
C LEU A 200 16.37 -12.59 10.03
N SER A 201 16.77 -13.64 10.75
CA SER A 201 16.34 -15.03 10.50
C SER A 201 15.37 -15.51 11.58
N VAL A 202 14.49 -16.45 11.22
CA VAL A 202 13.57 -17.17 12.13
C VAL A 202 14.03 -18.57 12.42
#